data_AF-A0A151TLF7-F1
#
_entry.id   AF-A0A151TLF7-F1
#
_cell.length_a   1.000
_cell.length_b   1.000
_cell.length_c   1.000
_cell.angle_alpha   90.00
_cell.angle_beta   90.00
_cell.angle_gamma   90.00
#
_symmetry.space_group_name_H-M   'P 1'
#
loop_
_entity.id
_entity.type
_entity.pdbx_description
1 polymer ?
#
loop_
_entity_poly.entity_id
_entity_poly.type
_entity_poly.pdbx_seq_one_letter_code
_entity_poly.pdbx_strand_id
1 'polypeptide(L)' 'KVQASVKNGAWEIITLLERKRPIECKWIFSIKQNVDGSINRYKAQLVAKGFT' A
#
# COMPACT_ATOMS: atom_id res chain seq x y z
N LYS A 1 0.48 9.04 10.73
CA LYS A 1 0.92 10.22 9.92
C LYS A 1 0.56 9.96 8.45
N VAL A 2 -0.63 10.39 7.99
CA VAL A 2 -1.21 10.13 6.63
C VAL A 2 -1.17 11.40 5.75
N GLN A 3 -0.53 12.46 6.22
CA GLN A 3 -0.68 13.79 5.63
C GLN A 3 0.04 14.02 4.29
N ALA A 4 0.94 13.12 3.88
CA ALA A 4 1.66 13.28 2.62
C ALA A 4 0.76 13.06 1.38
N SER A 5 -0.25 12.20 1.47
CA SER A 5 -1.10 11.82 0.33
C SER A 5 -2.22 12.83 0.05
N VAL A 6 -2.82 13.40 1.11
CA VAL A 6 -3.90 14.40 1.00
C VAL A 6 -3.46 15.66 0.28
N LYS A 7 -2.18 16.06 0.43
CA LYS A 7 -1.61 17.24 -0.23
C LYS A 7 -1.64 17.19 -1.75
N ASN A 8 -1.68 15.99 -2.34
CA ASN A 8 -1.71 15.82 -3.80
C ASN A 8 -3.14 15.88 -4.38
N GLY A 9 -4.16 16.20 -3.57
CA GLY A 9 -5.55 16.39 -4.02
C GLY A 9 -6.27 15.13 -4.52
N ALA A 10 -5.58 13.99 -4.60
CA ALA A 10 -6.13 12.74 -5.12
C ALA A 10 -6.85 11.89 -4.06
N TRP A 11 -6.70 12.21 -2.77
CA TRP A 11 -7.20 11.37 -1.67
C TRP A 11 -7.81 12.21 -0.55
N GLU A 12 -9.07 11.95 -0.24
CA GLU A 12 -9.78 12.50 0.92
C GLU A 12 -9.78 11.48 2.06
N ILE A 13 -9.41 11.90 3.28
CA ILE A 13 -9.50 11.05 4.47
C ILE A 13 -10.94 11.11 4.97
N ILE A 14 -11.71 10.06 4.70
CA ILE A 14 -13.08 9.94 5.18
C ILE A 14 -13.06 9.21 6.54
N THR A 15 -13.89 9.67 7.48
CA THR A 15 -14.14 8.96 8.73
C THR A 15 -14.84 7.63 8.44
N LEU A 16 -14.36 6.55 9.06
CA LEU A 16 -14.92 5.22 8.90
C LEU A 16 -16.42 5.24 9.25
N LEU A 17 -17.28 4.81 8.33
CA LEU A 17 -18.72 4.71 8.57
C LEU A 17 -18.98 3.77 9.76
N GLU A 18 -19.79 4.22 10.71
CA GLU A 18 -20.23 3.40 11.84
C GLU A 18 -20.81 2.09 11.28
N ARG A 19 -20.30 0.96 11.77
CA ARG A 19 -20.63 -0.43 11.37
C ARG A 19 -19.86 -1.02 10.17
N LYS A 20 -18.90 -0.32 9.56
CA LYS A 20 -17.98 -0.92 8.58
C LYS A 20 -16.66 -1.35 9.25
N ARG A 21 -16.19 -2.57 8.96
CA ARG A 21 -14.85 -3.00 9.37
C ARG A 21 -13.83 -2.51 8.34
N PRO A 22 -12.73 -1.87 8.75
CA PRO A 22 -11.68 -1.50 7.84
C PRO A 22 -11.02 -2.75 7.24
N ILE A 23 -10.62 -2.67 5.97
CA ILE A 23 -9.83 -3.74 5.34
C ILE A 23 -8.43 -3.68 5.94
N GLU A 24 -7.97 -4.78 6.54
CA GLU A 24 -6.56 -4.88 6.92
C GLU A 24 -5.71 -4.93 5.64
N CYS A 25 -4.67 -4.11 5.58
CA CYS A 25 -3.72 -4.10 4.47
C CYS A 25 -2.33 -4.46 4.97
N LYS A 26 -1.53 -5.08 4.11
CA LYS A 26 -0.11 -5.36 4.37
C LYS A 26 0.76 -4.83 3.24
N TRP A 27 1.97 -4.40 3.59
CA TRP A 27 3.00 -4.07 2.61
C TRP A 27 3.77 -5.32 2.22
N ILE A 28 3.93 -5.53 0.91
CA ILE A 28 4.79 -6.55 0.32
C ILE A 28 5.97 -5.82 -0.33
N PHE A 29 7.17 -6.14 0.13
CA PHE A 29 8.41 -5.65 -0.46
C PHE A 29 9.04 -6.78 -1.27
N SER A 30 9.45 -6.48 -2.49
CA SER A 30 10.12 -7.42 -3.38
C SER A 30 11.25 -6.71 -4.12
N ILE A 31 12.37 -7.40 -4.25
CA ILE A 31 13.51 -6.94 -5.05
C ILE A 31 13.44 -7.69 -6.39
N LYS A 32 13.36 -6.97 -7.50
CA LYS A 32 13.53 -7.54 -8.82
C LYS A 32 15.00 -7.48 -9.19
N GLN A 33 15.57 -8.63 -9.52
CA GLN A 33 16.96 -8.76 -9.96
C GLN A 33 17.02 -9.00 -11.48
N ASN A 34 18.13 -8.60 -12.07
CA ASN A 34 18.50 -8.90 -13.46
C ASN A 34 19.09 -10.32 -13.56
N VAL A 35 19.31 -10.80 -14.78
CA VAL A 35 19.90 -12.13 -15.05
C VAL A 35 21.32 -12.24 -14.48
N ASP A 36 22.05 -11.13 -14.40
CA ASP A 36 23.38 -11.03 -13.80
C ASP A 36 23.37 -10.94 -12.26
N GLY A 37 22.20 -10.97 -11.63
CA GLY A 37 22.02 -10.86 -10.18
C GLY A 37 22.01 -9.43 -9.63
N SER A 38 22.24 -8.41 -10.47
CA SER A 38 22.15 -7.01 -10.04
C SER A 38 20.71 -6.59 -9.74
N ILE A 39 20.53 -5.61 -8.84
CA ILE A 39 19.18 -5.12 -8.49
C ILE A 39 18.65 -4.25 -9.61
N ASN A 40 17.60 -4.72 -10.28
CA ASN A 40 16.88 -3.94 -11.28
C ASN A 40 15.96 -2.92 -10.61
N ARG A 41 15.15 -3.38 -9.64
CA ARG A 41 14.11 -2.52 -9.03
C ARG A 41 13.68 -2.98 -7.66
N TYR A 42 13.55 -2.02 -6.75
CA TYR A 42 12.79 -2.19 -5.50
C TYR A 42 11.30 -1.97 -5.78
N LYS A 43 10.47 -2.93 -5.39
CA LYS A 43 9.02 -2.87 -5.55
C LYS A 43 8.35 -2.96 -4.18
N ALA A 44 7.46 -2.03 -3.90
CA ALA A 44 6.57 -2.06 -2.74
C ALA A 44 5.12 -2.10 -3.24
N GLN A 45 4.32 -3.02 -2.71
CA GLN A 45 2.89 -3.15 -3.02
C GLN A 45 2.09 -3.16 -1.72
N LEU A 46 1.05 -2.34 -1.65
CA LEU A 46 0.06 -2.40 -0.58
C LEU A 46 -1.06 -3.35 -1.05
N VAL A 47 -1.30 -4.42 -0.31
CA VAL A 47 -2.27 -5.46 -0.68
C VAL A 47 -3.28 -5.63 0.45
N ALA A 48 -4.55 -5.73 0.09
CA ALA A 48 -5.62 -6.09 1.01
C ALA A 48 -5.40 -7.52 1.53
N LYS A 49 -5.47 -7.69 2.84
CA LYS A 49 -5.52 -9.00 3.49
C LYS A 49 -6.94 -9.51 3.28
N GLY A 50 -7.10 -10.50 2.38
CA GLY A 50 -8.42 -11.01 2.00
C GLY A 50 -9.28 -11.36 3.22
N PHE A 51 -10.56 -11.02 3.14
CA PHE A 51 -11.54 -11.38 4.15
C PHE A 51 -11.82 -12.88 4.04
N THR A 52 -11.62 -13.63 5.14
CA THR A 52 -12.18 -14.98 5.32
C THR A 52 -13.45 -14.85 6.14
#